data_AF-A0A380DQE6-F1
#
_entry.id   AF-A0A380DQE6-F1
#
_cell.length_a   1.000
_cell.length_b   1.000
_cell.length_c   1.000
_cell.angle_alpha   90.00
_cell.angle_beta   90.00
_cell.angle_gamma   90.00
#
_symmetry.space_group_name_H-M   'P 1'
#
loop_
_entity.id
_entity.type
_entity.pdbx_description
1 polymer ?
#
loop_
_entity_poly.entity_id
_entity_poly.type
_entity_poly.pdbx_seq_one_letter_code
_entity_poly.pdbx_strand_id
1 'polypeptide(L)'
;MIEKLVTFLNEVVWSKPLVYGLLITGVLFTLRMRFFQVRHFKEMIRLMFQGEKSPNGISSFQAIAMSLAGRVGTGNIVGVSTAIFIGGPGAVFWMWITAFLGASSAFIESTLGQIFKRVENNEYRGGPAYYIEYGIGGKFGKIYGIIFAIVTIISVGLLLPGVQSNAIASSMHNAIHVPQWLMGGIVVVILGLIIFGGVRSIANVATAVVPFMAIITY
;
A
#
# COMPACT_ATOMS: atom_id res chain seq x y z
N MET A 1 -7.76 30.58 -7.46
CA MET A 1 -9.03 29.92 -7.10
C MET A 1 -8.83 28.42 -6.89
N ILE A 2 -8.24 27.70 -7.85
CA ILE A 2 -7.96 26.26 -7.74
C ILE A 2 -7.02 25.94 -6.56
N GLU A 3 -5.93 26.69 -6.39
CA GLU A 3 -4.99 26.49 -5.28
C GLU A 3 -5.68 26.59 -3.91
N LYS A 4 -6.49 27.63 -3.67
CA LYS A 4 -7.26 27.78 -2.43
C LYS A 4 -8.22 26.61 -2.18
N LEU A 5 -8.86 26.10 -3.24
CA LEU A 5 -9.72 24.92 -3.14
C LEU A 5 -8.92 23.67 -2.78
N VAL A 6 -7.76 23.46 -3.42
CA VAL A 6 -6.88 22.32 -3.14
C VAL A 6 -6.36 22.38 -1.71
N THR A 7 -5.93 23.55 -1.23
CA THR A 7 -5.47 23.74 0.16
C THR A 7 -6.59 23.48 1.15
N PHE A 8 -7.79 23.99 0.91
CA PHE A 8 -8.95 23.71 1.76
C PHE A 8 -9.27 22.21 1.82
N LEU A 9 -9.32 21.53 0.68
CA LEU A 9 -9.55 20.08 0.64
C LEU A 9 -8.44 19.31 1.37
N ASN A 10 -7.18 19.75 1.23
CA ASN A 10 -6.04 19.17 1.94
C ASN A 10 -6.22 19.30 3.46
N GLU A 11 -6.55 20.48 3.96
CA GLU A 11 -6.79 20.71 5.40
C GLU A 11 -7.95 19.87 5.95
N VAL A 12 -9.02 19.69 5.17
CA VAL A 12 -10.14 18.83 5.54
C VAL A 12 -9.74 17.36 5.60
N VAL A 13 -9.03 16.87 4.58
CA VAL A 13 -8.61 15.46 4.50
C VAL A 13 -7.59 15.15 5.60
N TRP A 14 -6.59 16.00 5.79
CA TRP A 14 -5.53 15.79 6.80
C TRP A 14 -5.90 16.36 8.17
N SER A 15 -7.18 16.61 8.40
CA SER A 15 -7.67 17.14 9.67
C SER A 15 -7.50 16.13 10.81
N LYS A 16 -7.36 16.65 12.03
CA LYS A 16 -7.25 15.85 13.27
C LYS A 16 -8.36 14.79 13.42
N PRO A 17 -9.64 15.05 13.05
CA PRO A 17 -10.68 14.01 13.06
C PRO A 17 -10.36 12.75 12.28
N LEU A 18 -9.74 12.86 11.08
CA LEU A 18 -9.38 11.66 10.31
C LEU A 18 -8.32 10.85 11.06
N VAL A 19 -7.29 11.52 11.58
CA VAL A 19 -6.21 10.88 12.35
C VAL A 19 -6.76 10.17 13.58
N TYR A 20 -7.61 10.84 14.37
CA TYR A 20 -8.23 10.22 15.54
C TYR A 20 -9.16 9.07 15.15
N GLY A 21 -9.93 9.20 14.06
CA GLY A 21 -10.78 8.13 13.54
C GLY A 21 -9.98 6.87 13.19
N LEU A 22 -8.84 7.01 12.50
CA LEU A 22 -7.96 5.90 12.15
C LEU A 22 -7.34 5.23 13.39
N LEU A 23 -6.91 6.03 14.38
CA LEU A 23 -6.35 5.48 15.63
C LEU A 23 -7.41 4.77 16.46
N ILE A 24 -8.60 5.37 16.62
CA ILE A 24 -9.72 4.78 17.37
C ILE A 24 -10.16 3.48 16.71
N THR A 25 -10.34 3.46 15.40
CA THR A 25 -10.71 2.24 14.66
C THR A 25 -9.65 1.15 14.81
N GLY A 26 -8.37 1.48 14.70
CA GLY A 26 -7.27 0.54 14.95
C GLY A 26 -7.26 -0.02 16.38
N VAL A 27 -7.54 0.80 17.40
CA VAL A 27 -7.69 0.35 18.80
C VAL A 27 -8.90 -0.58 18.93
N LEU A 28 -10.06 -0.19 18.40
CA LEU A 28 -11.29 -0.99 18.46
C LEU A 28 -11.10 -2.35 17.80
N PHE A 29 -10.49 -2.41 16.61
CA PHE A 29 -10.19 -3.65 15.90
C PHE A 29 -9.19 -4.51 16.66
N THR A 30 -8.12 -3.92 17.18
CA THR A 30 -7.13 -4.63 18.00
C THR A 30 -7.78 -5.28 19.23
N LEU A 31 -8.61 -4.53 19.97
CA LEU A 31 -9.29 -5.04 21.16
C LEU A 31 -10.32 -6.11 20.82
N ARG A 32 -11.16 -5.87 19.80
CA ARG A 32 -12.20 -6.82 19.36
C ARG A 32 -11.61 -8.14 18.87
N MET A 33 -10.45 -8.08 18.20
CA MET A 33 -9.71 -9.24 17.74
C MET A 33 -8.79 -9.84 18.81
N ARG A 34 -8.84 -9.32 20.05
CA ARG A 34 -8.07 -9.77 21.21
C ARG A 34 -6.55 -9.79 20.93
N PHE A 35 -6.03 -8.67 20.45
CA PHE A 35 -4.62 -8.47 20.11
C PHE A 35 -4.08 -9.55 19.17
N PHE A 36 -4.82 -9.85 18.09
CA PHE A 36 -4.46 -10.92 17.15
C PHE A 36 -3.05 -10.75 16.57
N GLN A 37 -2.61 -9.50 16.33
CA GLN A 37 -1.29 -9.20 15.78
C GLN A 37 -0.14 -9.63 16.70
N VAL A 38 -0.40 -9.77 18.01
CA VAL A 38 0.56 -10.34 18.98
C VAL A 38 0.36 -11.86 19.08
N ARG A 39 -0.89 -12.29 19.28
CA ARG A 39 -1.23 -13.70 19.53
C ARG A 39 -0.87 -14.64 18.37
N HIS A 40 -1.01 -14.18 17.13
CA HIS A 40 -0.81 -14.98 15.92
C HIS A 40 0.48 -14.64 15.18
N PHE A 41 1.34 -13.80 15.73
CA PHE A 41 2.57 -13.36 15.08
C PHE A 41 3.44 -14.53 14.60
N LYS A 42 3.60 -15.56 15.44
CA LYS A 42 4.37 -16.76 15.09
C LYS A 42 3.77 -17.53 13.91
N GLU A 43 2.45 -17.67 13.89
CA GLU A 43 1.76 -18.38 12.82
C GLU A 43 1.83 -17.59 11.50
N MET A 44 1.72 -16.25 11.56
CA MET A 44 1.94 -15.40 10.40
C MET A 44 3.31 -15.69 9.79
N ILE A 45 4.39 -15.66 10.58
CA ILE A 45 5.76 -15.96 10.11
C ILE A 45 5.82 -17.35 9.47
N ARG A 46 5.28 -18.38 10.13
CA ARG A 46 5.26 -19.74 9.60
C ARG A 46 4.59 -19.80 8.22
N LEU A 47 3.40 -19.20 8.08
CA LEU A 47 2.65 -19.18 6.82
C LEU A 47 3.35 -18.39 5.71
N MET A 48 4.19 -17.40 6.04
CA MET A 48 4.99 -16.69 5.04
C MET A 48 6.01 -17.62 4.37
N PHE A 49 6.67 -18.48 5.15
CA PHE A 49 7.75 -19.36 4.66
C PHE A 49 7.27 -20.74 4.20
N GLN A 50 6.16 -21.24 4.76
CA GLN A 50 5.61 -22.58 4.47
C GLN A 50 4.34 -22.56 3.62
N GLY A 51 3.92 -21.39 3.13
CA GLY A 51 2.67 -21.24 2.37
C GLY A 51 2.64 -22.05 1.08
N GLU A 52 1.49 -22.67 0.80
CA GLU A 52 1.30 -23.50 -0.39
C GLU A 52 1.39 -22.70 -1.70
N LYS A 53 1.87 -23.37 -2.76
CA LYS A 53 1.86 -22.82 -4.12
C LYS A 53 0.44 -22.90 -4.67
N SER A 54 -0.18 -21.77 -4.95
CA SER A 54 -1.46 -21.75 -5.68
C SER A 54 -1.20 -22.01 -7.18
N PRO A 55 -1.86 -23.02 -7.80
CA PRO A 55 -1.70 -23.30 -9.23
C PRO A 55 -2.06 -22.11 -10.13
N ASN A 56 -3.04 -21.31 -9.69
CA ASN A 56 -3.61 -20.18 -10.42
C ASN A 56 -3.14 -18.80 -9.88
N GLY A 57 -2.15 -18.77 -8.97
CA GLY A 57 -1.73 -17.55 -8.29
C GLY A 57 -0.23 -17.46 -8.07
N ILE A 58 0.17 -16.49 -7.24
CA ILE A 58 1.53 -16.32 -6.74
C ILE A 58 1.66 -16.99 -5.36
N SER A 59 2.87 -17.36 -4.94
CA SER A 59 3.09 -17.94 -3.61
C SER A 59 2.81 -16.92 -2.49
N SER A 60 2.59 -17.39 -1.25
CA SER A 60 2.41 -16.50 -0.09
C SER A 60 3.58 -15.52 0.07
N PHE A 61 4.82 -15.98 -0.11
CA PHE A 61 6.00 -15.13 -0.05
C PHE A 61 6.03 -14.09 -1.19
N GLN A 62 5.69 -14.49 -2.41
CA GLN A 62 5.57 -13.57 -3.54
C GLN A 62 4.49 -12.50 -3.31
N ALA A 63 3.35 -12.90 -2.74
CA ALA A 63 2.28 -11.97 -2.39
C ALA A 63 2.75 -10.94 -1.35
N ILE A 64 3.50 -11.38 -0.33
CA ILE A 64 4.07 -10.50 0.68
C ILE A 64 5.11 -9.58 0.07
N ALA A 65 6.05 -10.11 -0.71
CA ALA A 65 7.09 -9.31 -1.36
C ALA A 65 6.48 -8.24 -2.27
N MET A 66 5.47 -8.57 -3.07
CA MET A 66 4.74 -7.61 -3.90
C MET A 66 3.99 -6.57 -3.05
N SER A 67 3.36 -7.00 -1.95
CA SER A 67 2.67 -6.11 -1.00
C SER A 67 3.64 -5.15 -0.28
N LEU A 68 4.86 -5.61 0.02
CA LEU A 68 5.93 -4.79 0.59
C LEU A 68 6.53 -3.85 -0.45
N ALA A 69 6.74 -4.31 -1.70
CA ALA A 69 7.23 -3.46 -2.79
C ALA A 69 6.36 -2.22 -2.99
N GLY A 70 5.04 -2.37 -2.90
CA GLY A 70 4.11 -1.24 -3.01
C GLY A 70 4.09 -0.30 -1.79
N ARG A 71 4.56 -0.76 -0.62
CA ARG A 71 4.55 0.01 0.64
C ARG A 71 5.91 0.58 1.02
N VAL A 72 6.99 0.05 0.47
CA VAL A 72 8.34 0.57 0.71
C VAL A 72 8.74 1.40 -0.51
N GLY A 73 8.94 2.69 -0.28
CA GLY A 73 9.36 3.60 -1.33
C GLY A 73 9.89 4.90 -0.76
N THR A 74 9.95 5.92 -1.63
CA THR A 74 10.49 7.24 -1.28
C THR A 74 9.76 7.87 -0.08
N GLY A 75 8.47 7.60 0.06
CA GLY A 75 7.65 8.03 1.21
C GLY A 75 8.15 7.51 2.56
N ASN A 76 8.78 6.33 2.62
CA ASN A 76 9.30 5.78 3.88
C ASN A 76 10.61 6.46 4.27
N ILE A 77 11.45 6.84 3.30
CA ILE A 77 12.72 7.52 3.57
C ILE A 77 12.46 9.00 3.87
N VAL A 78 11.83 9.71 2.92
CA VAL A 78 11.54 11.13 3.03
C VAL A 78 10.54 11.37 4.17
N GLY A 79 9.45 10.60 4.25
CA GLY A 79 8.41 10.80 5.26
C GLY A 79 8.90 10.55 6.69
N VAL A 80 9.71 9.51 6.95
CA VAL A 80 10.32 9.30 8.28
C VAL A 80 11.25 10.46 8.61
N SER A 81 12.11 10.87 7.67
CA SER A 81 13.06 11.97 7.90
C SER A 81 12.34 13.29 8.21
N THR A 82 11.28 13.62 7.47
CA THR A 82 10.45 14.80 7.70
C THR A 82 9.71 14.70 9.03
N ALA A 83 9.17 13.52 9.39
CA ALA A 83 8.47 13.32 10.65
C ALA A 83 9.39 13.52 11.86
N ILE A 84 10.62 13.01 11.80
CA ILE A 84 11.63 13.22 12.87
C ILE A 84 12.08 14.67 12.90
N PHE A 85 12.30 15.29 11.73
CA PHE A 85 12.72 16.69 11.64
C PHE A 85 11.68 17.64 12.26
N ILE A 86 10.40 17.43 11.97
CA ILE A 86 9.30 18.29 12.45
C ILE A 86 8.86 17.92 13.88
N GLY A 87 8.71 16.62 14.17
CA GLY A 87 8.12 16.12 15.41
C GLY A 87 9.13 15.70 16.48
N GLY A 88 10.44 15.74 16.16
CA GLY A 88 11.49 15.25 17.03
C GLY A 88 11.60 13.72 17.06
N PRO A 89 12.54 13.16 17.86
CA PRO A 89 12.79 11.73 17.91
C PRO A 89 11.59 10.90 18.41
N GLY A 90 10.69 11.53 19.19
CA GLY A 90 9.45 10.89 19.66
C GLY A 90 8.48 10.50 18.55
N ALA A 91 8.64 11.04 17.34
CA ALA A 91 7.84 10.63 16.17
C ALA A 91 7.95 9.13 15.89
N VAL A 92 9.13 8.54 16.08
CA VAL A 92 9.39 7.10 15.82
C VAL A 92 8.49 6.21 16.67
N PHE A 93 8.33 6.54 17.96
CA PHE A 93 7.42 5.80 18.85
C PHE A 93 5.98 5.80 18.31
N TRP A 94 5.48 6.97 17.89
CA TRP A 94 4.14 7.08 17.33
C TRP A 94 3.98 6.34 16.01
N MET A 95 5.01 6.28 15.17
CA MET A 95 5.00 5.49 13.94
C MET A 95 4.87 3.98 14.23
N TRP A 96 5.52 3.47 15.28
CA TRP A 96 5.33 2.07 15.69
C TRP A 96 3.93 1.80 16.22
N ILE A 97 3.37 2.72 17.02
CA ILE A 97 2.00 2.59 17.51
C ILE A 97 1.00 2.60 16.35
N THR A 98 1.14 3.52 15.39
CA THR A 98 0.24 3.59 14.23
C THR A 98 0.38 2.36 13.34
N ALA A 99 1.60 1.84 13.13
CA ALA A 99 1.82 0.59 12.42
C ALA A 99 1.17 -0.61 13.13
N PHE A 100 1.33 -0.71 14.45
CA PHE A 100 0.75 -1.78 15.26
C PHE A 100 -0.79 -1.79 15.21
N LEU A 101 -1.41 -0.61 15.32
CA LEU A 101 -2.86 -0.47 15.21
C LEU A 101 -3.34 -0.72 13.77
N GLY A 102 -2.61 -0.20 12.78
CA GLY A 102 -2.90 -0.37 11.36
C GLY A 102 -2.85 -1.83 10.90
N ALA A 103 -1.99 -2.67 11.51
CA ALA A 103 -1.93 -4.10 11.23
C ALA A 103 -3.30 -4.79 11.43
N SER A 104 -4.09 -4.34 12.40
CA SER A 104 -5.44 -4.87 12.63
C SER A 104 -6.45 -4.48 11.56
N SER A 105 -6.40 -3.24 11.07
CA SER A 105 -7.21 -2.81 9.93
C SER A 105 -6.85 -3.60 8.68
N ALA A 106 -5.56 -3.69 8.37
CA ALA A 106 -5.06 -4.41 7.20
C ALA A 106 -5.48 -5.89 7.19
N PHE A 107 -5.50 -6.54 8.36
CA PHE A 107 -5.97 -7.92 8.49
C PHE A 107 -7.46 -8.04 8.22
N ILE A 108 -8.28 -7.14 8.77
CA ILE A 108 -9.73 -7.13 8.53
C ILE A 108 -10.03 -6.84 7.05
N GLU A 109 -9.38 -5.86 6.45
CA GLU A 109 -9.52 -5.53 5.02
C GLU A 109 -9.14 -6.71 4.13
N SER A 110 -8.04 -7.40 4.44
CA SER A 110 -7.61 -8.59 3.70
C SER A 110 -8.62 -9.74 3.87
N THR A 111 -9.16 -9.92 5.07
CA THR A 111 -10.17 -10.94 5.37
C THR A 111 -11.47 -10.67 4.62
N LEU A 112 -11.97 -9.42 4.65
CA LEU A 112 -13.13 -8.98 3.87
C LEU A 112 -12.88 -9.17 2.36
N GLY A 113 -11.68 -8.85 1.89
CA GLY A 113 -11.28 -9.08 0.51
C GLY A 113 -11.35 -10.56 0.08
N GLN A 114 -11.09 -11.50 0.99
CA GLN A 114 -11.27 -12.93 0.73
C GLN A 114 -12.73 -13.38 0.85
N ILE A 115 -13.48 -12.92 1.86
CA ILE A 115 -14.89 -13.28 2.08
C ILE A 115 -15.76 -12.86 0.89
N PHE A 116 -15.52 -11.66 0.36
CA PHE A 116 -16.30 -11.10 -0.76
C PHE A 116 -15.63 -11.33 -2.13
N LYS A 117 -14.63 -12.22 -2.20
CA LYS A 117 -13.97 -12.58 -3.46
C LYS A 117 -14.97 -13.31 -4.37
N ARG A 118 -15.00 -12.95 -5.65
CA ARG A 118 -15.85 -13.57 -6.67
C ARG A 118 -15.04 -13.98 -7.88
N VAL A 119 -15.58 -14.92 -8.65
CA VAL A 119 -15.02 -15.30 -9.96
C VAL A 119 -15.78 -14.53 -11.02
N GLU A 120 -15.07 -13.70 -11.78
CA GLU A 120 -15.60 -12.98 -12.93
C GLU A 120 -14.65 -13.18 -14.10
N ASN A 121 -15.16 -13.57 -15.28
CA ASN A 121 -14.36 -13.86 -16.47
C ASN A 121 -13.22 -14.89 -16.22
N ASN A 122 -13.51 -15.95 -15.46
CA ASN A 122 -12.53 -16.96 -15.01
C ASN A 122 -11.35 -16.43 -14.18
N GLU A 123 -11.40 -15.17 -13.73
CA GLU A 123 -10.41 -14.57 -12.84
C GLU A 123 -11.02 -14.31 -11.46
N TYR A 124 -10.22 -14.51 -10.41
CA TYR A 124 -10.61 -14.11 -9.07
C TYR A 124 -10.50 -12.60 -8.93
N ARG A 125 -11.61 -11.94 -8.61
CA ARG A 125 -11.68 -10.51 -8.31
C ARG A 125 -12.18 -10.28 -6.89
N GLY A 126 -11.58 -9.32 -6.21
CA GLY A 126 -11.90 -9.00 -4.83
C GLY A 126 -11.29 -7.67 -4.41
N GLY A 127 -11.27 -7.42 -3.10
CA GLY A 127 -10.73 -6.20 -2.53
C GLY A 127 -11.80 -5.17 -2.16
N PRO A 128 -11.40 -3.93 -1.85
CA PRO A 128 -12.28 -2.96 -1.21
C PRO A 128 -13.54 -2.61 -1.96
N ALA A 129 -13.47 -2.41 -3.27
CA ALA A 129 -14.66 -2.13 -4.08
C ALA A 129 -15.72 -3.24 -3.94
N TYR A 130 -15.29 -4.50 -3.91
CA TYR A 130 -16.18 -5.66 -3.81
C TYR A 130 -16.79 -5.81 -2.42
N TYR A 131 -15.98 -5.75 -1.34
CA TYR A 131 -16.57 -5.86 0.00
C TYR A 131 -17.40 -4.63 0.37
N ILE A 132 -17.15 -3.46 -0.22
CA ILE A 132 -18.01 -2.29 -0.07
C ILE A 132 -19.35 -2.53 -0.78
N GLU A 133 -19.32 -2.94 -2.05
CA GLU A 133 -20.52 -3.18 -2.84
C GLU A 133 -21.40 -4.26 -2.22
N TYR A 134 -20.80 -5.42 -1.93
CA TYR A 134 -21.54 -6.59 -1.47
C TYR A 134 -21.69 -6.67 0.05
N GLY A 135 -20.80 -6.06 0.82
CA GLY A 135 -20.86 -6.08 2.29
C GLY A 135 -21.81 -5.04 2.87
N ILE A 136 -21.88 -3.84 2.27
CA ILE A 136 -22.92 -2.86 2.63
C ILE A 136 -24.26 -3.24 1.99
N GLY A 137 -24.21 -3.72 0.75
CA GLY A 137 -25.38 -4.13 -0.01
C GLY A 137 -26.24 -2.96 -0.50
N GLY A 138 -27.22 -3.30 -1.34
CA GLY A 138 -28.17 -2.33 -1.90
C GLY A 138 -27.55 -1.33 -2.88
N LYS A 139 -28.34 -0.31 -3.26
CA LYS A 139 -27.92 0.73 -4.21
C LYS A 139 -26.76 1.57 -3.67
N PHE A 140 -26.74 1.82 -2.36
CA PHE A 140 -25.70 2.63 -1.72
C PHE A 140 -24.33 1.95 -1.75
N GLY A 141 -24.25 0.68 -1.36
CA GLY A 141 -23.00 -0.09 -1.44
C GLY A 141 -22.43 -0.11 -2.86
N LYS A 142 -23.29 -0.34 -3.87
CA LYS A 142 -22.88 -0.34 -5.28
C LYS A 142 -22.31 1.00 -5.74
N ILE A 143 -22.97 2.12 -5.44
CA ILE A 143 -22.47 3.45 -5.81
C ILE A 143 -21.13 3.71 -5.11
N TYR A 144 -21.02 3.41 -3.82
CA TYR A 144 -19.80 3.65 -3.07
C TYR A 144 -18.64 2.78 -3.54
N GLY A 145 -18.89 1.52 -3.87
CA GLY A 145 -17.89 0.60 -4.44
C GLY A 145 -17.35 1.08 -5.79
N ILE A 146 -18.24 1.58 -6.67
CA ILE A 146 -17.85 2.16 -7.96
C ILE A 146 -17.01 3.43 -7.77
N ILE A 147 -17.44 4.34 -6.89
CA ILE A 147 -16.69 5.56 -6.58
C ILE A 147 -15.30 5.19 -6.05
N PHE A 148 -15.22 4.24 -5.12
CA PHE A 148 -13.96 3.76 -4.57
C PHE A 148 -13.05 3.20 -5.66
N ALA A 149 -13.59 2.39 -6.58
CA ALA A 149 -12.82 1.83 -7.69
C ALA A 149 -12.25 2.92 -8.61
N ILE A 150 -13.07 3.90 -9.00
CA ILE A 150 -12.65 5.02 -9.85
C ILE A 150 -11.55 5.83 -9.15
N VAL A 151 -11.76 6.20 -7.89
CA VAL A 151 -10.78 6.97 -7.11
C VAL A 151 -9.47 6.19 -6.93
N THR A 152 -9.55 4.87 -6.75
CA THR A 152 -8.37 4.01 -6.63
C THR A 152 -7.59 3.94 -7.94
N ILE A 153 -8.28 3.81 -9.09
CA ILE A 153 -7.63 3.80 -10.41
C ILE A 153 -6.91 5.13 -10.66
N ILE A 154 -7.56 6.26 -10.38
CA ILE A 154 -6.94 7.58 -10.56
C ILE A 154 -5.77 7.75 -9.59
N SER A 155 -5.98 7.48 -8.30
CA SER A 155 -4.97 7.71 -7.26
C SER A 155 -3.76 6.79 -7.43
N VAL A 156 -3.99 5.47 -7.46
CA VAL A 156 -2.90 4.47 -7.48
C VAL A 156 -2.38 4.24 -8.89
N GLY A 157 -3.24 4.27 -9.90
CA GLY A 157 -2.86 4.00 -11.29
C GLY A 157 -2.20 5.19 -12.00
N LEU A 158 -2.68 6.42 -11.76
CA LEU A 158 -2.20 7.60 -12.48
C LEU A 158 -1.31 8.50 -11.62
N LEU A 159 -1.74 8.86 -10.41
CA LEU A 159 -1.07 9.90 -9.61
C LEU A 159 0.17 9.37 -8.88
N LEU A 160 0.06 8.19 -8.25
CA LEU A 160 1.12 7.62 -7.41
C LEU A 160 2.44 7.31 -8.16
N PRO A 161 2.41 6.71 -9.37
CA PRO A 161 3.63 6.42 -10.12
C PRO A 161 4.41 7.68 -10.52
N GLY A 162 3.69 8.79 -10.78
CA GLY A 162 4.30 10.09 -11.08
C GLY A 162 5.14 10.62 -9.92
N VAL A 163 4.63 10.54 -8.69
CA VAL A 163 5.36 10.97 -7.49
C VAL A 163 6.62 10.12 -7.27
N GLN A 164 6.52 8.80 -7.43
CA GLN A 164 7.66 7.90 -7.24
C GLN A 164 8.74 8.08 -8.31
N SER A 165 8.34 8.19 -9.59
CA SER A 165 9.28 8.42 -10.69
C SER A 165 9.97 9.78 -10.61
N ASN A 166 9.25 10.83 -10.19
CA ASN A 166 9.84 12.14 -9.95
C ASN A 166 10.89 12.11 -8.84
N ALA A 167 10.60 11.43 -7.73
CA ALA A 167 11.55 11.29 -6.64
C ALA A 167 12.82 10.54 -7.07
N ILE A 168 12.70 9.45 -7.86
CA ILE A 168 13.85 8.74 -8.45
C ILE A 168 14.68 9.68 -9.34
N ALA A 169 14.03 10.38 -10.27
CA ALA A 169 14.70 11.27 -11.21
C ALA A 169 15.41 12.44 -10.49
N SER A 170 14.78 13.02 -9.47
CA SER A 170 15.35 14.08 -8.63
C SER A 170 16.56 13.60 -7.84
N SER A 171 16.47 12.43 -7.18
CA SER A 171 17.58 11.85 -6.43
C SER A 171 18.79 11.56 -7.34
N MET A 172 18.57 10.99 -8.52
CA MET A 172 19.65 10.71 -9.48
C MET A 172 20.29 11.98 -10.03
N HIS A 173 19.47 13.01 -10.28
CA HIS A 173 19.97 14.32 -10.68
C HIS A 173 20.84 14.95 -9.58
N ASN A 174 20.39 14.92 -8.33
CA ASN A 174 21.14 15.52 -7.22
C ASN A 174 22.42 14.74 -6.88
N ALA A 175 22.42 13.41 -7.03
CA ALA A 175 23.57 12.58 -6.69
C ALA A 175 24.67 12.62 -7.76
N ILE A 176 24.29 12.46 -9.04
CA ILE A 176 25.25 12.27 -10.14
C ILE A 176 24.90 13.08 -11.40
N HIS A 177 24.06 14.11 -11.28
CA HIS A 177 23.75 15.09 -12.33
C HIS A 177 23.13 14.50 -13.62
N VAL A 178 22.49 13.33 -13.52
CA VAL A 178 21.80 12.73 -14.68
C VAL A 178 20.58 13.59 -15.05
N PRO A 179 20.33 13.86 -16.34
CA PRO A 179 19.13 14.57 -16.78
C PRO A 179 17.85 13.81 -16.41
N GLN A 180 16.87 14.53 -15.84
CA GLN A 180 15.63 13.91 -15.33
C GLN A 180 14.81 13.18 -16.41
N TRP A 181 14.76 13.72 -17.64
CA TRP A 181 14.06 13.09 -18.75
C TRP A 181 14.67 11.73 -19.13
N LEU A 182 16.00 11.61 -19.03
CA LEU A 182 16.72 10.36 -19.32
C LEU A 182 16.40 9.30 -18.27
N MET A 183 16.42 9.68 -16.99
CA MET A 183 15.99 8.77 -15.91
C MET A 183 14.53 8.35 -16.04
N GLY A 184 13.64 9.28 -16.40
CA GLY A 184 12.24 8.97 -16.70
C GLY A 184 12.12 7.91 -17.79
N GLY A 185 12.85 8.06 -18.90
CA GLY A 185 12.90 7.09 -19.98
C GLY A 185 13.38 5.71 -19.53
N ILE A 186 14.46 5.65 -18.74
CA ILE A 186 14.98 4.39 -18.18
C ILE A 186 13.92 3.69 -17.31
N VAL A 187 13.26 4.45 -16.42
CA VAL A 187 12.20 3.92 -15.55
C VAL A 187 11.03 3.36 -16.37
N VAL A 188 10.59 4.07 -17.42
CA VAL A 188 9.51 3.60 -18.30
C VAL A 188 9.88 2.30 -19.00
N VAL A 189 11.09 2.19 -19.55
CA VAL A 189 11.54 0.96 -20.24
C VAL A 189 11.56 -0.23 -19.27
N ILE A 190 12.16 -0.05 -18.08
CA ILE A 190 12.26 -1.11 -17.08
C ILE A 190 10.86 -1.53 -16.60
N LEU A 191 10.01 -0.56 -16.22
CA LEU A 191 8.65 -0.87 -15.77
C LEU A 191 7.80 -1.49 -16.87
N GLY A 192 7.95 -1.06 -18.12
CA GLY A 192 7.28 -1.65 -19.26
C GLY A 192 7.59 -3.14 -19.38
N LEU A 193 8.88 -3.52 -19.36
CA LEU A 193 9.30 -4.92 -19.42
C LEU A 193 8.70 -5.76 -18.28
N ILE A 194 8.60 -5.20 -17.07
CA ILE A 194 8.06 -5.91 -15.91
C ILE A 194 6.54 -6.07 -16.03
N ILE A 195 5.81 -4.98 -16.34
CA ILE A 195 4.35 -4.94 -16.37
C ILE A 195 3.79 -5.78 -17.51
N PHE A 196 4.38 -5.72 -18.71
CA PHE A 196 3.95 -6.54 -19.85
C PHE A 196 4.12 -8.05 -19.60
N GLY A 197 5.01 -8.45 -18.68
CA GLY A 197 5.13 -9.83 -18.21
C GLY A 197 4.03 -10.28 -17.23
N GLY A 198 3.10 -9.40 -16.87
CA GLY A 198 1.96 -9.69 -16.00
C GLY A 198 2.30 -9.89 -14.52
N VAL A 199 1.32 -10.34 -13.74
CA VAL A 199 1.41 -10.44 -12.26
C VAL A 199 2.55 -11.35 -11.80
N ARG A 200 2.85 -12.42 -12.54
CA ARG A 200 3.97 -13.33 -12.21
C ARG A 200 5.33 -12.63 -12.37
N SER A 201 5.50 -11.81 -13.41
CA SER A 201 6.72 -11.02 -13.62
C SER A 201 6.93 -10.02 -12.48
N ILE A 202 5.88 -9.26 -12.15
CA ILE A 202 5.90 -8.29 -11.03
C ILE A 202 6.28 -9.00 -9.72
N ALA A 203 5.65 -10.14 -9.43
CA ALA A 203 5.93 -10.91 -8.23
C ALA A 203 7.38 -11.41 -8.17
N ASN A 204 7.91 -11.92 -9.28
CA ASN A 204 9.31 -12.40 -9.34
C ASN A 204 10.30 -11.27 -9.08
N VAL A 205 10.10 -10.11 -9.70
CA VAL A 205 10.98 -8.94 -9.48
C VAL A 205 10.86 -8.45 -8.05
N ALA A 206 9.64 -8.34 -7.51
CA ALA A 206 9.43 -7.93 -6.12
C ALA A 206 10.12 -8.88 -5.13
N THR A 207 10.02 -10.19 -5.35
CA THR A 207 10.69 -11.20 -4.51
C THR A 207 12.21 -11.12 -4.58
N ALA A 208 12.79 -10.74 -5.72
CA ALA A 208 14.24 -10.57 -5.83
C ALA A 208 14.72 -9.23 -5.22
N VAL A 209 14.02 -8.14 -5.53
CA VAL A 209 14.47 -6.77 -5.20
C VAL A 209 14.15 -6.39 -3.76
N VAL A 210 12.97 -6.71 -3.24
CA VAL A 210 12.52 -6.21 -1.92
C VAL A 210 13.41 -6.68 -0.77
N PRO A 211 13.79 -7.98 -0.66
CA PRO A 211 14.68 -8.41 0.43
C PRO A 211 16.05 -7.74 0.36
N PHE A 212 16.61 -7.63 -0.85
CA PHE A 212 17.90 -6.96 -1.06
C PHE A 212 17.84 -5.47 -0.70
N MET A 213 16.77 -4.79 -1.12
CA MET A 213 16.53 -3.39 -0.77
C MET A 213 16.40 -3.19 0.75
N ALA A 214 15.69 -4.08 1.43
CA ALA A 214 15.53 -4.01 2.89
C ALA A 214 16.88 -4.17 3.62
N ILE A 215 17.75 -5.08 3.18
CA ILE A 215 19.06 -5.32 3.81
C ILE A 215 20.04 -4.16 3.59
N ILE A 216 19.94 -3.44 2.46
CA ILE A 216 20.85 -2.33 2.17
C ILE A 216 20.40 -1.03 2.84
N THR A 217 19.08 -0.83 2.98
CA THR A 217 18.51 0.43 3.46
C THR A 217 18.45 0.51 4.99
N TYR A 218 18.39 -0.63 5.66
CA TYR A 218 18.28 -0.76 7.13
C TYR A 218 19.49 -1.50 7.69
#